data_AF-A0A3D0R5Q0-F1
#
_entry.id   AF-A0A3D0R5Q0-F1
#
_cell.length_a   1.000
_cell.length_b   1.000
_cell.length_c   1.000
_cell.angle_alpha   90.00
_cell.angle_beta   90.00
_cell.angle_gamma   90.00
#
_symmetry.space_group_name_H-M   'P 1'
#
loop_
_entity.id
_entity.type
_entity.pdbx_description
1 polymer ?
#
loop_
_entity_poly.entity_id
_entity_poly.type
_entity_poly.pdbx_seq_one_letter_code
_entity_poly.pdbx_strand_id
1 'polypeptide(L)' 'GMATNIPPHNLTEVVNACLALIENPDLSIEALIDHIPAPDFPTAAIINGRAGIVKAYHTGRGKVLIRAKTDIETD' A
#
# COMPACT_ATOMS: atom_id res chain seq x y z
N GLY A 1 -8.75 1.96 -25.56
CA GLY A 1 -7.84 2.92 -24.88
C GLY A 1 -7.31 2.31 -23.59
N MET A 2 -6.26 2.90 -23.00
CA MET A 2 -5.66 2.47 -21.73
C MET A 2 -5.75 3.58 -20.67
N ALA A 3 -5.77 3.19 -19.39
CA ALA A 3 -5.78 4.10 -18.24
C ALA A 3 -4.88 3.54 -17.12
N THR A 4 -4.44 4.41 -16.22
CA THR A 4 -3.63 4.07 -15.04
C THR A 4 -4.21 4.69 -13.78
N ASN A 5 -4.02 4.02 -12.65
CA ASN A 5 -4.36 4.54 -11.33
C ASN A 5 -3.46 3.87 -10.29
N ILE A 6 -2.46 4.59 -9.81
CA ILE A 6 -1.46 4.12 -8.84
C ILE A 6 -1.64 4.95 -7.57
N PRO A 7 -1.95 4.34 -6.41
CA PRO A 7 -2.18 5.09 -5.18
C PRO A 7 -0.87 5.60 -4.57
N PRO A 8 -0.92 6.62 -3.69
CA PRO A 8 0.26 7.13 -2.98
C PRO A 8 0.78 6.15 -1.92
N HIS A 9 2.06 6.30 -1.57
CA HIS A 9 2.77 5.51 -0.56
C HIS A 9 3.60 6.39 0.36
N ASN A 10 3.93 5.85 1.53
CA ASN A 10 4.77 6.54 2.50
C ASN A 10 6.22 6.62 1.99
N LEU A 11 6.82 7.81 2.00
CA LEU A 11 8.16 8.02 1.45
C LEU A 11 9.24 7.23 2.22
N THR A 12 9.14 7.15 3.54
CA THR A 12 10.12 6.43 4.36
C THR A 12 10.08 4.93 4.06
N GLU A 13 8.87 4.36 3.93
CA GLU A 13 8.69 2.95 3.53
C GLU A 13 9.30 2.66 2.16
N VAL A 14 9.03 3.53 1.17
CA VAL A 14 9.57 3.39 -0.19
C VAL A 14 11.10 3.45 -0.19
N VAL A 15 11.70 4.43 0.50
CA VAL A 15 13.16 4.55 0.59
C VAL A 15 13.77 3.31 1.25
N ASN A 16 13.19 2.82 2.35
CA ASN A 16 13.66 1.62 3.02
C ASN A 16 13.59 0.38 2.12
N ALA A 17 12.49 0.22 1.36
CA ALA A 17 12.35 -0.87 0.40
C ALA A 17 13.40 -0.78 -0.72
N CYS A 18 13.70 0.43 -1.22
CA CYS A 18 14.76 0.64 -2.21
C CYS A 18 16.14 0.26 -1.65
N LEU A 19 16.45 0.65 -0.42
CA LEU A 19 17.71 0.26 0.24
C LEU A 19 17.81 -1.26 0.40
N ALA A 20 16.72 -1.91 0.85
CA ALA A 20 16.67 -3.36 0.97
C ALA A 20 16.90 -4.06 -0.39
N LEU A 21 16.31 -3.55 -1.48
CA LEU A 21 16.48 -4.10 -2.82
C LEU A 21 17.89 -3.87 -3.39
N ILE A 22 18.57 -2.78 -2.99
CA ILE A 22 19.97 -2.55 -3.32
C ILE A 22 20.86 -3.58 -2.60
N GLU A 23 20.58 -3.89 -1.34
CA GLU A 23 21.33 -4.88 -0.56
C GLU A 23 21.07 -6.33 -1.02
N ASN A 24 19.82 -6.64 -1.39
CA ASN A 24 19.42 -7.94 -1.91
C ASN A 24 18.51 -7.79 -3.14
N PRO A 25 19.07 -7.85 -4.36
CA PRO A 25 18.32 -7.71 -5.60
C PRO A 25 17.28 -8.82 -5.85
N ASP A 26 17.40 -9.97 -5.19
CA ASP A 26 16.50 -11.13 -5.33
C ASP A 26 15.35 -11.12 -4.32
N LEU A 27 15.09 -9.98 -3.66
CA LEU A 27 13.97 -9.83 -2.73
C LEU A 27 12.64 -10.16 -3.41
N SER A 28 11.92 -11.10 -2.80
CA SER A 28 10.54 -11.43 -3.19
C SER A 28 9.59 -10.24 -2.99
N ILE A 29 8.48 -10.27 -3.72
CA ILE A 29 7.41 -9.27 -3.54
C ILE A 29 6.86 -9.33 -2.10
N GLU A 30 6.73 -10.54 -1.54
CA GLU A 30 6.28 -10.76 -0.16
C GLU A 30 7.18 -10.05 0.85
N ALA A 31 8.51 -10.13 0.66
CA ALA A 31 9.46 -9.42 1.51
C ALA A 31 9.40 -7.89 1.31
N LEU A 32 9.21 -7.42 0.07
CA LEU A 32 9.00 -5.99 -0.21
C LEU A 32 7.71 -5.45 0.40
N ILE A 33 6.68 -6.30 0.51
CA ILE A 33 5.41 -5.98 1.17
C ILE A 33 5.58 -5.76 2.68
N ASP A 34 6.61 -6.33 3.30
CA ASP A 34 6.92 -6.03 4.71
C ASP A 34 7.52 -4.62 4.88
N HIS A 35 8.19 -4.10 3.84
CA HIS A 35 8.66 -2.72 3.81
C HIS A 35 7.59 -1.71 3.38
N ILE A 36 6.73 -2.07 2.42
CA ILE A 36 5.64 -1.24 1.89
C ILE A 36 4.29 -1.96 2.09
N PRO A 37 3.75 -1.98 3.32
CA PRO A 37 2.59 -2.81 3.68
C PRO A 37 1.31 -2.47 2.92
N ALA A 38 1.09 -1.18 2.65
CA ALA A 38 -0.11 -0.66 2.01
C ALA A 38 0.13 0.74 1.43
N PRO A 39 -0.79 1.25 0.59
CA PRO A 39 -0.81 2.66 0.24
C PRO A 39 -1.02 3.57 1.46
N ASP A 40 -0.45 4.77 1.40
CA ASP A 40 -0.56 5.81 2.42
C ASP A 40 -1.19 7.07 1.81
N PHE A 41 -2.45 7.31 2.13
CA PHE A 41 -3.23 8.39 1.53
C PHE A 41 -3.05 9.69 2.31
N PRO A 42 -2.86 10.85 1.63
CA PRO A 42 -2.70 12.14 2.30
C PRO A 42 -3.94 12.57 3.09
N THR A 43 -5.11 12.00 2.75
CA THR A 43 -6.38 12.21 3.47
C THR A 43 -6.53 11.33 4.71
N ALA A 44 -5.49 10.57 5.08
CA ALA A 44 -5.57 9.45 6.00
C ALA A 44 -6.69 8.48 5.57
N ALA A 45 -7.52 8.04 6.52
CA ALA A 45 -8.58 7.03 6.41
C ALA A 45 -8.12 5.60 6.77
N ILE A 46 -9.06 4.67 6.75
CA ILE A 46 -8.87 3.27 7.13
C ILE A 46 -8.96 2.40 5.89
N ILE A 47 -7.95 1.55 5.68
CA ILE A 47 -8.00 0.52 4.63
C ILE A 47 -8.64 -0.75 5.21
N ASN A 48 -9.68 -1.25 4.53
CA ASN A 48 -10.38 -2.46 4.93
C ASN A 48 -9.78 -3.70 4.26
N GLY A 49 -8.93 -4.39 5.01
CA GLY A 49 -8.32 -5.65 4.61
C GLY A 49 -7.14 -5.50 3.65
N ARG A 50 -6.34 -6.57 3.54
CA ARG A 50 -5.04 -6.56 2.83
C ARG A 50 -5.03 -7.32 1.50
N ALA A 51 -5.99 -8.23 1.27
CA ALA A 51 -5.97 -9.13 0.11
C ALA A 51 -5.94 -8.39 -1.24
N GLY A 52 -6.68 -7.28 -1.36
CA GLY A 52 -6.70 -6.46 -2.56
C GLY A 52 -5.39 -5.71 -2.84
N ILE A 53 -4.66 -5.34 -1.77
CA ILE A 53 -3.34 -4.71 -1.85
C ILE A 53 -2.30 -5.73 -2.30
N VAL A 54 -2.26 -6.91 -1.66
CA VAL A 54 -1.32 -7.99 -2.03
C VAL A 54 -1.50 -8.34 -3.51
N LYS A 55 -2.75 -8.53 -3.96
CA LYS A 55 -3.04 -8.77 -5.37
C LYS A 55 -2.56 -7.62 -6.27
N ALA A 56 -2.75 -6.37 -5.86
CA ALA A 56 -2.29 -5.21 -6.61
C ALA A 56 -0.77 -5.21 -6.78
N TYR A 57 -0.01 -5.52 -5.73
CA TYR A 57 1.45 -5.58 -5.79
C TYR A 57 1.97 -6.70 -6.68
N HIS A 58 1.36 -7.89 -6.63
CA HIS A 58 1.78 -9.00 -7.49
C HIS A 58 1.44 -8.81 -8.98
N THR A 59 0.33 -8.12 -9.28
CA THR A 59 -0.25 -8.16 -10.64
C THR A 59 -0.38 -6.80 -11.31
N GLY A 60 -0.10 -5.71 -10.58
CA GLY A 60 -0.43 -4.34 -10.98
C GLY A 60 -1.94 -4.04 -11.01
N ARG A 61 -2.80 -4.98 -10.56
CA ARG A 61 -4.26 -4.83 -10.56
C ARG A 61 -4.89 -5.32 -9.26
N GLY A 62 -5.52 -4.43 -8.53
CA GLY A 62 -6.26 -4.77 -7.33
C GLY A 62 -7.27 -3.70 -6.94
N LYS A 63 -8.07 -3.98 -5.91
CA LYS A 63 -9.01 -3.03 -5.34
C LYS A 63 -8.60 -2.77 -3.90
N VAL A 64 -8.45 -1.49 -3.54
CA VAL A 64 -8.20 -1.06 -2.17
C VAL A 64 -9.50 -0.45 -1.65
N LEU A 65 -10.06 -1.03 -0.59
CA LEU A 65 -11.28 -0.53 0.03
C LEU A 65 -10.92 0.47 1.11
N ILE A 66 -11.28 1.74 0.92
CA ILE A 66 -11.00 2.83 1.85
C ILE A 66 -12.29 3.22 2.56
N ARG A 67 -12.23 3.46 3.87
CA ARG A 67 -13.35 3.93 4.70
C ARG A 67 -12.91 5.13 5.52
N ALA A 68 -13.77 6.15 5.57
CA ALA A 68 -13.56 7.30 6.44
C ALA A 68 -13.40 6.87 7.91
N LYS A 69 -12.57 7.59 8.65
CA LYS A 69 -12.56 7.50 10.11
C LYS A 69 -13.81 8.22 10.62
N THR A 70 -14.58 7.58 11.49
CA THR A 70 -15.84 8.12 12.02
C THR A 70 -15.99 7.63 13.45
N ASP A 71 -16.41 8.53 14.33
CA ASP A 71 -16.72 8.26 15.73
C ASP A 71 -18.19 8.66 16.00
N ILE A 72 -18.85 8.01 16.96
CA ILE A 72 -20.23 8.32 17.38
C ILE A 72 -20.16 8.89 18.80
N GLU A 73 -20.64 10.11 18.98
CA GLU A 73 -20.69 10.79 20.28
C GLU A 73 -22.11 10.73 20.86
N THR A 74 -22.21 10.62 22.19
CA THR A 74 -23.46 10.62 22.96
C THR A 74 -23.37 11.66 24.07
N ASP A 75 -24.44 12.41 24.30
CA ASP A 75 -24.54 13.46 25.34
C ASP A 75 -24.43 12.92 26.78
#